data_AF-A0AAN0W4J3-F1
#
_entry.id   AF-A0AAN0W4J3-F1
#
_cell.length_a   1.000
_cell.length_b   1.000
_cell.length_c   1.000
_cell.angle_alpha   90.00
_cell.angle_beta   90.00
_cell.angle_gamma   90.00
#
_symmetry.space_group_name_H-M   'P 1'
#
loop_
_entity.id
_entity.type
_entity.pdbx_description
1 polymer ?
#
loop_
_entity_poly.entity_id
_entity_poly.type
_entity_poly.pdbx_seq_one_letter_code
_entity_poly.pdbx_strand_id
1 'polypeptide(L)'
;MYNINYRRSDNHIEFLQSEEGTNKILIDDISSKPEVSPNGKKAIYLSPYEWEALSSLYLFDLETGENKELVGPSEEQFVPKYAIWIDDDHIAYTFAYAYGTISDGGNVYIYQISENRIHKVTDWDSKTQAVRIEYDGKVIKYEGVHYIDREMNQYKEIDGELEIQLYLS
;
A
#
# COMPACT_ATOMS: atom_id res chain seq x y z
N MET A 1 -18.23 -0.72 -16.35
CA MET A 1 -17.50 -0.53 -15.09
C MET A 1 -17.45 -1.84 -14.33
N TYR A 2 -16.27 -2.16 -13.79
CA TYR A 2 -16.03 -3.31 -12.92
C TYR A 2 -16.48 -3.00 -11.49
N ASN A 3 -17.13 -3.96 -10.86
CA ASN A 3 -17.41 -3.95 -9.42
C ASN A 3 -16.37 -4.81 -8.71
N ILE A 4 -16.00 -4.40 -7.49
CA ILE A 4 -15.06 -5.15 -6.64
C ILE A 4 -15.84 -6.01 -5.66
N ASN A 5 -15.64 -7.32 -5.73
CA ASN A 5 -16.10 -8.27 -4.72
C ASN A 5 -14.89 -8.78 -3.94
N TYR A 6 -14.73 -8.31 -2.70
CA TYR A 6 -13.67 -8.75 -1.81
C TYR A 6 -14.21 -9.75 -0.79
N ARG A 7 -13.72 -10.99 -0.88
CA ARG A 7 -14.09 -12.06 0.03
C ARG A 7 -13.12 -12.09 1.21
N ARG A 8 -13.55 -11.55 2.34
CA ARG A 8 -12.73 -11.45 3.56
C ARG A 8 -12.31 -12.79 4.16
N SER A 9 -13.04 -13.88 3.91
CA SER A 9 -12.75 -15.18 4.54
C SER A 9 -11.42 -15.79 4.10
N ASP A 10 -10.97 -15.45 2.90
CA ASP A 10 -9.73 -15.94 2.30
C ASP A 10 -8.98 -14.83 1.53
N ASN A 11 -9.35 -13.57 1.77
CA ASN A 11 -8.69 -12.39 1.22
C ASN A 11 -8.61 -12.38 -0.32
N HIS A 12 -9.62 -12.94 -0.99
CA HIS A 12 -9.68 -13.02 -2.43
C HIS A 12 -10.40 -11.81 -3.04
N ILE A 13 -9.93 -11.33 -4.20
CA ILE A 13 -10.53 -10.20 -4.93
C ILE A 13 -11.03 -10.67 -6.29
N GLU A 14 -12.32 -10.44 -6.54
CA GLU A 14 -12.95 -10.64 -7.84
C GLU A 14 -13.36 -9.29 -8.42
N PHE A 15 -13.03 -9.05 -9.70
CA PHE A 15 -13.50 -7.88 -10.43
C PHE A 15 -14.55 -8.31 -11.45
N LEU A 16 -15.77 -7.80 -11.31
CA LEU A 16 -16.95 -8.25 -12.04
C LEU A 16 -17.40 -7.18 -13.04
N GLN A 17 -17.43 -7.50 -14.34
CA GLN A 17 -17.92 -6.57 -15.36
C GLN A 17 -19.45 -6.60 -15.43
N SER A 18 -20.09 -5.46 -15.17
CA SER A 18 -21.55 -5.37 -14.95
C SER A 18 -22.43 -5.76 -16.15
N GLU A 19 -21.96 -5.61 -17.39
CA GLU A 19 -22.81 -5.69 -18.58
C GLU A 19 -22.74 -7.04 -19.33
N GLU A 20 -21.67 -7.82 -19.15
CA GLU A 20 -21.46 -9.05 -19.91
C GLU A 20 -21.51 -10.32 -19.05
N GLY A 21 -21.64 -10.19 -17.72
CA GLY A 21 -21.53 -11.32 -16.80
C GLY A 21 -20.16 -12.02 -16.86
N THR A 22 -19.17 -11.37 -17.50
CA THR A 22 -17.79 -11.83 -17.57
C THR A 22 -17.11 -11.54 -16.24
N ASN A 23 -16.78 -12.61 -15.52
CA ASN A 23 -15.98 -12.55 -14.31
C ASN A 23 -14.51 -12.53 -14.72
N LYS A 24 -13.76 -11.51 -14.29
CA LYS A 24 -12.31 -11.50 -14.42
C LYS A 24 -11.71 -11.74 -13.04
N ILE A 25 -11.30 -12.97 -12.79
CA ILE A 25 -10.43 -13.29 -11.65
C ILE A 25 -9.03 -12.85 -12.07
N LEU A 26 -8.48 -11.86 -11.37
CA LEU A 26 -7.17 -11.31 -11.70
C LEU A 26 -6.05 -11.88 -10.84
N ILE A 27 -6.40 -12.43 -9.68
CA ILE A 27 -5.44 -12.80 -8.65
C ILE A 27 -5.96 -14.06 -7.97
N ASP A 28 -5.12 -15.09 -7.92
CA ASP A 28 -5.39 -16.35 -7.20
C ASP A 28 -4.66 -16.40 -5.85
N ASP A 29 -4.08 -15.27 -5.44
CA ASP A 29 -3.34 -15.09 -4.19
C ASP A 29 -4.18 -14.35 -3.13
N ILE A 30 -3.77 -14.51 -1.87
CA ILE A 30 -4.28 -13.72 -0.74
C ILE A 30 -3.89 -12.26 -0.97
N SER A 31 -4.85 -11.34 -0.95
CA SER A 31 -4.63 -9.91 -1.20
C SER A 31 -5.12 -9.03 -0.05
N SER A 32 -4.60 -7.81 0.04
CA SER A 32 -5.18 -6.83 0.95
C SER A 32 -6.62 -6.50 0.51
N LYS A 33 -7.41 -5.96 1.42
CA LYS A 33 -8.69 -5.34 1.03
C LYS A 33 -8.40 -4.22 0.01
N PRO A 34 -9.05 -4.20 -1.17
CA PRO A 34 -8.88 -3.12 -2.13
C PRO A 34 -9.39 -1.79 -1.60
N GLU A 35 -8.70 -0.72 -1.95
CA GLU A 35 -9.11 0.66 -1.67
C GLU A 35 -9.41 1.38 -2.99
N VAL A 36 -10.62 1.92 -3.11
CA VAL A 36 -11.09 2.61 -4.32
C VAL A 36 -10.64 4.08 -4.27
N SER A 37 -10.18 4.60 -5.41
CA SER A 37 -9.77 6.00 -5.55
C SER A 37 -10.92 6.96 -5.23
N PRO A 38 -10.64 8.21 -4.83
CA PRO A 38 -11.68 9.19 -4.52
C PRO A 38 -12.73 9.39 -5.61
N ASN A 39 -12.34 9.36 -6.89
CA ASN A 39 -13.27 9.45 -8.02
C ASN A 39 -13.98 8.15 -8.41
N GLY A 40 -13.69 7.03 -7.74
CA GLY A 40 -14.34 5.75 -7.98
C GLY A 40 -13.87 5.00 -9.23
N LYS A 41 -12.84 5.48 -9.94
CA LYS A 41 -12.40 4.91 -11.23
C LYS A 41 -11.27 3.90 -11.13
N LYS A 42 -10.50 3.93 -10.05
CA LYS A 42 -9.38 3.01 -9.85
C LYS A 42 -9.46 2.35 -8.49
N ALA A 43 -8.72 1.26 -8.32
CA ALA A 43 -8.53 0.64 -7.02
C ALA A 43 -7.07 0.22 -6.83
N ILE A 44 -6.58 0.33 -5.60
CA ILE A 44 -5.27 -0.22 -5.21
C ILE A 44 -5.46 -1.41 -4.30
N TYR A 45 -4.50 -2.33 -4.34
CA TYR A 45 -4.42 -3.44 -3.40
C TYR A 45 -2.98 -3.97 -3.37
N LEU A 46 -2.65 -4.69 -2.30
CA LEU A 46 -1.39 -5.40 -2.14
C LEU A 46 -1.60 -6.89 -2.43
N SER A 47 -0.69 -7.51 -3.17
CA SER A 47 -0.72 -8.94 -3.43
C SER A 47 0.68 -9.48 -3.72
N PRO A 48 1.05 -10.68 -3.21
CA PRO A 48 0.38 -11.39 -2.11
C PRO A 48 0.46 -10.60 -0.79
N TYR A 49 -0.59 -10.64 0.01
CA TYR A 49 -0.69 -9.97 1.31
C TYR A 49 -0.65 -10.96 2.47
N GLU A 50 0.50 -11.63 2.58
CA GLU A 50 0.76 -12.67 3.58
C GLU A 50 2.02 -12.38 4.39
N TRP A 51 2.19 -13.12 5.48
CA TRP A 51 3.41 -13.07 6.27
C TRP A 51 4.59 -13.59 5.43
N GLU A 52 5.70 -12.85 5.45
CA GLU A 52 6.94 -13.20 4.74
C GLU A 52 6.80 -13.38 3.22
N ALA A 53 5.89 -12.62 2.61
CA ALA A 53 5.66 -12.64 1.17
C ALA A 53 6.27 -11.42 0.46
N LEU A 54 6.71 -11.65 -0.78
CA LEU A 54 7.17 -10.60 -1.68
C LEU A 54 5.97 -9.89 -2.32
N SER A 55 5.31 -9.04 -1.53
CA SER A 55 4.14 -8.28 -1.97
C SER A 55 4.51 -7.22 -3.00
N SER A 56 3.58 -6.94 -3.92
CA SER A 56 3.57 -5.77 -4.79
C SER A 56 2.33 -4.92 -4.52
N LEU A 57 2.39 -3.63 -4.86
CA LEU A 57 1.27 -2.70 -4.92
C LEU A 57 0.76 -2.62 -6.36
N TYR A 58 -0.50 -2.95 -6.54
CA TYR A 58 -1.18 -2.93 -7.83
C TYR A 58 -2.20 -1.80 -7.92
N LEU A 59 -2.44 -1.36 -9.14
CA LEU A 59 -3.47 -0.42 -9.55
C LEU A 59 -4.36 -1.09 -10.59
N PHE A 60 -5.65 -1.16 -10.29
CA PHE A 60 -6.67 -1.66 -11.17
C PHE A 60 -7.54 -0.52 -11.69
N ASP A 61 -7.69 -0.43 -13.01
CA ASP A 61 -8.61 0.49 -13.67
C ASP A 61 -10.01 -0.14 -13.74
N LEU A 62 -10.99 0.45 -13.04
CA LEU A 62 -12.36 -0.08 -12.96
C LEU A 62 -13.18 0.21 -14.23
N GLU A 63 -12.71 1.07 -15.12
CA GLU A 63 -13.36 1.35 -16.40
C GLU A 63 -12.89 0.36 -17.47
N THR A 64 -11.58 0.16 -17.60
CA THR A 64 -10.95 -0.63 -18.67
C THR A 64 -10.66 -2.07 -18.28
N GLY A 65 -10.51 -2.36 -16.98
CA GLY A 65 -10.07 -3.64 -16.47
C GLY A 65 -8.56 -3.91 -16.62
N GLU A 66 -7.77 -2.87 -16.88
CA GLU A 66 -6.31 -2.91 -16.85
C GLU A 66 -5.81 -3.11 -15.42
N ASN A 67 -4.83 -3.98 -15.23
CA ASN A 67 -4.19 -4.22 -13.95
C ASN A 67 -2.68 -4.00 -14.09
N LYS A 68 -2.14 -3.07 -13.30
CA LYS A 68 -0.75 -2.62 -13.41
C LYS A 68 -0.05 -2.73 -12.06
N GLU A 69 1.15 -3.28 -12.03
CA GLU A 69 2.04 -3.18 -10.88
C GLU A 69 2.63 -1.76 -10.80
N LEU A 70 2.46 -1.08 -9.66
CA LEU A 70 3.04 0.24 -9.40
C LEU A 70 4.39 0.14 -8.69
N VAL A 71 4.45 -0.69 -7.64
CA VAL A 71 5.63 -0.87 -6.80
C VAL A 71 5.78 -2.35 -6.47
N GLY A 72 6.84 -2.97 -6.98
CA GLY A 72 7.19 -4.34 -6.65
C GLY A 72 8.27 -4.45 -5.57
N PRO A 73 8.71 -5.68 -5.25
CA PRO A 73 9.85 -5.92 -4.37
C PRO A 73 11.14 -5.29 -4.90
N SER A 74 11.96 -4.73 -4.02
CA SER A 74 13.33 -4.29 -4.37
C SER A 74 14.30 -5.47 -4.46
N GLU A 75 15.50 -5.23 -5.00
CA GLU A 75 16.57 -6.24 -5.02
C GLU A 75 16.99 -6.68 -3.61
N GLU A 76 16.92 -5.76 -2.65
CA GLU A 76 17.15 -5.99 -1.22
C GLU A 76 15.90 -6.50 -0.49
N GLN A 77 14.88 -6.96 -1.22
CA GLN A 77 13.67 -7.58 -0.67
C GLN A 77 12.83 -6.65 0.21
N PHE A 78 12.86 -5.34 -0.05
CA PHE A 78 11.87 -4.43 0.52
C PHE A 78 10.59 -4.49 -0.31
N VAL A 79 9.44 -4.41 0.34
CA VAL A 79 8.11 -4.56 -0.26
C VAL A 79 7.14 -3.53 0.31
N PRO A 80 6.11 -3.14 -0.44
CA PRO A 80 5.00 -2.38 0.12
C PRO A 80 4.26 -3.21 1.18
N LYS A 81 3.95 -2.61 2.33
CA LYS A 81 3.22 -3.28 3.44
C LYS A 81 1.86 -2.64 3.74
N TYR A 82 1.68 -1.37 3.40
CA TYR A 82 0.44 -0.64 3.56
C TYR A 82 0.34 0.41 2.45
N ALA A 83 -0.87 0.69 1.94
CA ALA A 83 -1.08 1.72 0.93
C ALA A 83 -2.46 2.35 1.09
N ILE A 84 -2.56 3.66 0.84
CA ILE A 84 -3.80 4.45 0.89
C ILE A 84 -3.80 5.48 -0.24
N TRP A 85 -4.98 5.91 -0.67
CA TRP A 85 -5.11 7.06 -1.56
C TRP A 85 -4.90 8.38 -0.81
N ILE A 86 -4.21 9.33 -1.45
CA ILE A 86 -4.21 10.75 -1.06
C ILE A 86 -5.23 11.51 -1.91
N ASP A 87 -5.14 11.34 -3.22
CA ASP A 87 -6.06 11.87 -4.23
C ASP A 87 -6.16 10.89 -5.41
N ASP A 88 -6.61 11.32 -6.59
CA ASP A 88 -6.76 10.44 -7.76
C ASP A 88 -5.45 10.15 -8.54
N ASP A 89 -4.35 10.81 -8.18
CA ASP A 89 -3.02 10.70 -8.80
C ASP A 89 -1.91 10.27 -7.82
N HIS A 90 -2.12 10.43 -6.51
CA HIS A 90 -1.12 10.15 -5.47
C HIS A 90 -1.56 9.04 -4.53
N ILE A 91 -0.65 8.08 -4.31
CA ILE A 91 -0.82 6.96 -3.38
C ILE A 91 0.29 7.04 -2.34
N ALA A 92 -0.06 7.07 -1.06
CA ALA A 92 0.92 6.90 0.01
C ALA A 92 1.08 5.42 0.34
N TYR A 93 2.30 4.98 0.61
CA TYR A 93 2.56 3.60 1.01
C TYR A 93 3.74 3.48 1.97
N THR A 94 3.76 2.42 2.77
CA THR A 94 4.92 2.04 3.59
C THR A 94 5.74 1.00 2.86
N PHE A 95 7.06 1.13 2.90
CA PHE A 95 8.00 0.21 2.24
C PHE A 95 8.99 -0.32 3.28
N ALA A 96 9.00 -1.64 3.44
CA ALA A 96 9.68 -2.33 4.53
C ALA A 96 10.27 -3.66 4.08
N TYR A 97 11.19 -4.21 4.87
CA TYR A 97 11.78 -5.51 4.56
C TYR A 97 10.70 -6.61 4.56
N ALA A 98 10.75 -7.52 3.59
CA ALA A 98 9.70 -8.52 3.41
C ALA A 98 9.64 -9.55 4.54
N TYR A 99 10.80 -9.90 5.10
CA TYR A 99 11.00 -11.04 6.00
C TYR A 99 11.24 -10.62 7.46
N GLY A 100 10.98 -11.53 8.38
CA GLY A 100 11.23 -11.36 9.80
C GLY A 100 10.05 -10.84 10.61
N THR A 101 10.08 -11.09 11.92
CA THR A 101 9.01 -10.77 12.87
C THR A 101 9.05 -9.33 13.41
N ILE A 102 9.92 -8.49 12.84
CA ILE A 102 10.27 -7.16 13.35
C ILE A 102 9.94 -6.07 12.29
N SER A 103 9.46 -6.46 11.11
CA SER A 103 9.25 -5.57 9.96
C SER A 103 7.77 -5.47 9.61
N ASP A 104 6.96 -5.01 10.58
CA ASP A 104 5.53 -4.76 10.37
C ASP A 104 5.27 -3.43 9.67
N GLY A 105 6.27 -2.53 9.67
CA GLY A 105 6.19 -1.21 9.06
C GLY A 105 7.52 -0.77 8.44
N GLY A 106 7.54 0.44 7.88
CA GLY A 106 8.73 0.95 7.21
C GLY A 106 8.73 2.45 7.01
N ASN A 107 9.52 2.90 6.05
CA ASN A 107 9.51 4.30 5.63
C ASN A 107 8.25 4.59 4.79
N VAL A 108 7.78 5.83 4.83
CA VAL A 108 6.63 6.30 4.05
C VAL A 108 7.10 6.91 2.73
N TYR A 109 6.39 6.57 1.68
CA TYR A 109 6.61 7.01 0.31
C TYR A 109 5.31 7.48 -0.32
N ILE A 110 5.42 8.32 -1.34
CA ILE A 110 4.31 8.73 -2.20
C ILE A 110 4.64 8.33 -3.63
N TYR A 111 3.73 7.61 -4.27
CA TYR A 111 3.78 7.29 -5.69
C TYR A 111 2.83 8.22 -6.45
N GLN A 112 3.35 8.92 -7.47
CA GLN A 112 2.59 9.77 -8.39
C GLN A 112 2.34 9.00 -9.69
N ILE A 113 1.07 8.76 -10.03
CA ILE A 113 0.65 7.89 -11.13
C ILE A 113 0.96 8.52 -12.48
N SER A 114 0.59 9.79 -12.68
CA SER A 114 0.74 10.51 -13.94
C SER A 114 2.19 10.57 -14.43
N GLU A 115 3.14 10.71 -13.51
CA GLU A 115 4.56 10.82 -13.81
C GLU A 115 5.35 9.53 -13.58
N ASN A 116 4.72 8.47 -13.07
CA ASN A 116 5.38 7.24 -12.65
C ASN A 116 6.59 7.54 -11.74
N ARG A 117 6.38 8.39 -10.73
CA ARG A 117 7.44 8.92 -9.86
C ARG A 117 7.21 8.52 -8.41
N ILE A 118 8.30 8.20 -7.71
CA ILE A 118 8.29 7.89 -6.28
C ILE A 118 8.99 9.01 -5.51
N HIS A 119 8.35 9.49 -4.46
CA HIS A 119 8.88 10.41 -3.48
C HIS A 119 9.09 9.71 -2.15
N LYS A 120 10.31 9.80 -1.61
CA LYS A 120 10.60 9.35 -0.25
C LYS A 120 10.21 10.45 0.74
N VAL A 121 9.23 10.18 1.60
CA VAL A 121 8.71 11.15 2.59
C VAL A 121 9.53 11.07 3.88
N THR A 122 9.88 9.85 4.29
CA THR A 122 10.70 9.62 5.49
C THR A 122 11.99 8.88 5.12
N ASP A 123 13.07 9.18 5.82
CA ASP A 123 14.37 8.50 5.68
C ASP A 123 14.89 8.08 7.05
N TRP A 124 14.06 7.30 7.75
CA TRP A 124 14.42 6.73 9.03
C TRP A 124 15.28 5.49 8.87
N ASP A 125 16.08 5.22 9.90
CA ASP A 125 16.78 3.94 10.05
C ASP A 125 15.80 2.79 10.35
N SER A 126 16.32 1.58 10.43
CA SER A 126 15.50 0.39 10.68
C SER A 126 14.78 0.39 12.04
N LYS A 127 15.17 1.27 12.97
CA LYS A 127 14.57 1.35 14.30
C LYS A 127 13.25 2.10 14.30
N THR A 128 12.96 2.93 13.32
CA THR A 128 11.71 3.69 13.28
C THR A 128 10.90 3.28 12.06
N GLN A 129 9.66 2.85 12.30
CA GLN A 129 8.81 2.26 11.28
C GLN A 129 7.40 2.79 11.41
N ALA A 130 6.83 3.31 10.31
CA ALA A 130 5.39 3.53 10.20
C ALA A 130 4.73 2.19 9.82
N VAL A 131 3.83 1.71 10.68
CA VAL A 131 3.09 0.45 10.50
C VAL A 131 1.78 0.73 9.78
N ARG A 132 1.10 1.81 10.15
CA ARG A 132 -0.17 2.24 9.57
C ARG A 132 -0.07 3.71 9.19
N ILE A 133 -0.73 4.07 8.10
CA ILE A 133 -0.86 5.46 7.65
C ILE A 133 -2.33 5.77 7.34
N GLU A 134 -2.71 7.03 7.52
CA GLU A 134 -4.01 7.58 7.17
C GLU A 134 -3.84 9.01 6.64
N TYR A 135 -4.62 9.40 5.64
CA TYR A 135 -4.61 10.77 5.12
C TYR A 135 -5.88 11.49 5.59
N ASP A 136 -5.71 12.65 6.24
CA ASP A 136 -6.83 13.41 6.81
C ASP A 136 -7.29 14.60 5.94
N GLY A 137 -6.78 14.69 4.71
CA GLY A 137 -7.02 15.82 3.81
C GLY A 137 -5.94 16.92 3.88
N LYS A 138 -4.99 16.83 4.82
CA LYS A 138 -3.87 17.76 4.92
C LYS A 138 -2.54 17.06 5.13
N VAL A 139 -2.47 16.11 6.05
CA VAL A 139 -1.23 15.41 6.41
C VAL A 139 -1.44 13.91 6.33
N ILE A 140 -0.33 13.17 6.23
CA ILE A 140 -0.36 11.74 6.53
C ILE A 140 -0.13 11.58 8.02
N LYS A 141 -1.11 11.03 8.74
CA LYS A 141 -0.92 10.53 10.10
C LYS A 141 -0.35 9.14 10.03
N TYR A 142 0.58 8.82 10.93
CA TYR A 142 1.11 7.48 11.05
C TYR A 142 1.06 6.98 12.48
N GLU A 143 0.84 5.68 12.60
CA GLU A 143 1.09 4.89 13.81
C GLU A 143 2.25 3.95 13.51
N GLY A 144 3.15 3.79 14.46
CA GLY A 144 4.40 3.10 14.23
C GLY A 144 5.10 2.65 15.50
N VAL A 145 6.33 2.19 15.32
CA VAL A 145 7.20 1.72 16.40
C VAL A 145 8.58 2.36 16.31
N HIS A 146 9.17 2.59 17.48
CA HIS A 146 10.58 2.95 17.63
C HIS A 146 11.30 1.92 18.52
N TYR A 147 12.23 1.17 17.96
CA TYR A 147 13.02 0.16 18.67
C TYR A 147 14.10 0.79 19.54
N ILE A 148 14.05 0.49 20.84
CA ILE A 148 14.92 1.13 21.86
C ILE A 148 16.16 0.31 22.21
N ASP A 149 16.24 -0.95 21.78
CA ASP A 149 17.42 -1.81 21.92
C ASP A 149 18.09 -2.07 20.55
N ARG A 150 19.21 -2.80 20.53
CA ARG A 150 19.94 -3.10 19.28
C ARG A 150 19.39 -4.35 18.60
N GLU A 151 18.86 -5.24 19.41
CA GLU A 151 18.30 -6.54 19.07
C GLU A 151 16.87 -6.42 18.54
N MET A 152 16.28 -5.22 18.62
CA MET A 152 14.93 -4.89 18.17
C MET A 152 13.85 -5.74 18.85
N ASN A 153 14.06 -6.09 20.12
CA ASN A 153 13.09 -6.84 20.94
C ASN A 153 12.21 -5.91 21.79
N GLN A 154 12.65 -4.68 22.03
CA GLN A 154 11.91 -3.68 22.78
C GLN A 154 11.63 -2.47 21.91
N TYR A 155 10.39 -2.02 21.93
CA TYR A 155 9.95 -0.84 21.21
C TYR A 155 9.02 0.02 22.05
N LYS A 156 8.86 1.26 21.59
CA LYS A 156 7.76 2.14 22.00
C LYS A 156 6.87 2.37 20.79
N GLU A 157 5.57 2.39 21.02
CA GLU A 157 4.64 2.91 20.02
C GLU A 157 4.89 4.41 19.82
N ILE A 158 4.79 4.85 18.58
CA ILE A 158 4.89 6.24 18.18
C ILE A 158 3.75 6.59 17.25
N ASP A 159 3.33 7.84 17.31
CA ASP A 159 2.40 8.45 16.38
C ASP A 159 2.96 9.79 15.91
N GLY A 160 2.51 10.24 14.74
CA GLY A 160 2.93 11.54 14.23
C GLY A 160 2.25 11.92 12.92
N GLU A 161 2.66 13.07 12.41
CA GLU A 161 2.13 13.66 11.18
C GLU A 161 3.28 13.95 10.21
N LEU A 162 3.04 13.72 8.92
CA LEU A 162 3.95 14.02 7.83
C LEU A 162 3.31 15.07 6.91
N GLU A 163 3.99 16.20 6.75
CA GLU A 163 3.62 17.21 5.75
C GLU A 163 4.01 16.72 4.35
N ILE A 164 3.05 16.76 3.41
CA ILE A 164 3.22 16.13 2.09
C ILE A 164 3.02 17.08 0.91
N GLN A 165 2.71 18.35 1.17
CA GLN A 165 2.32 19.33 0.15
C GLN A 165 3.37 19.50 -0.95
N LEU A 166 4.65 19.33 -0.62
CA LEU A 166 5.74 19.43 -1.58
C LEU A 166 5.84 18.24 -2.55
N TYR A 167 5.08 17.17 -2.32
CA TYR A 167 5.05 15.96 -3.16
C TYR A 167 3.77 15.83 -3.98
N LEU A 168 2.82 16.76 -3.83
CA LEU A 168 1.53 16.76 -4.53
C LEU A 168 1.45 17.79 -5.66
N SER A 169 2.58 18.42 -5.98
CA SER A 169 2.69 19.54 -6.93
C SER A 169 2.95 19.08 -8.36
#